data_AF-A0A926IS29-F1
#
_entry.id   AF-A0A926IS29-F1
#
_cell.length_a   1.000
_cell.length_b   1.000
_cell.length_c   1.000
_cell.angle_alpha   90.00
_cell.angle_beta   90.00
_cell.angle_gamma   90.00
#
_symmetry.space_group_name_H-M   'P 1'
#
loop_
_entity.id
_entity.type
_entity.pdbx_description
1 polymer ?
#
loop_
_entity_poly.entity_id
_entity_poly.type
_entity_poly.pdbx_seq_one_letter_code
_entity_poly.pdbx_strand_id
1 'polypeptide(L)'
;MNTLEVALERGQTAFRPGEEVRGTASWSLEEPPKAVEVRLYWHTQGKGDQDVEVVETTVLPGPGQMDRREFRFRLPEGPYSFSGKLISLLWAIEVVASPGDMAGRAGIVVSPSGREVVIGRPEGS
;
A
#
# COMPACT_ATOMS: atom_id res chain seq x y z
N MET A 1 -11.62 -20.58 5.03
CA MET A 1 -11.69 -19.11 4.89
C MET A 1 -10.31 -18.61 4.56
N ASN A 2 -10.17 -17.91 3.43
CA ASN A 2 -8.90 -17.37 2.98
C ASN A 2 -8.65 -16.00 3.63
N THR A 3 -7.43 -15.75 4.09
CA THR A 3 -7.02 -14.47 4.69
C THR A 3 -5.69 -14.02 4.10
N LEU A 4 -5.56 -12.71 3.90
CA LEU A 4 -4.34 -12.05 3.48
C LEU A 4 -4.23 -10.74 4.26
N GLU A 5 -3.06 -10.49 4.83
CA GLU A 5 -2.82 -9.34 5.70
C GLU A 5 -1.45 -8.73 5.43
N VAL A 6 -1.39 -7.41 5.58
CA VAL A 6 -0.15 -6.64 5.55
C VAL A 6 -0.02 -5.94 6.90
N ALA A 7 1.03 -6.26 7.65
CA ALA A 7 1.36 -5.61 8.92
C ALA A 7 2.62 -4.76 8.74
N LEU A 8 2.53 -3.46 9.00
CA LEU A 8 3.67 -2.55 8.95
C LEU A 8 4.49 -2.62 10.24
N GLU A 9 5.80 -2.48 10.13
CA GLU A 9 6.70 -2.49 11.28
C GLU A 9 6.26 -1.43 12.31
N ARG A 10 6.09 -1.86 13.57
CA ARG A 10 5.61 -1.01 14.69
C ARG A 10 4.26 -0.33 14.45
N GLY A 11 3.48 -0.76 13.46
CA GLY A 11 2.23 -0.09 13.07
C GLY A 11 2.45 1.32 12.50
N GLN A 12 3.66 1.65 12.04
CA GLN A 12 3.94 2.94 11.43
C GLN A 12 3.20 3.05 10.10
N THR A 13 2.37 4.08 9.95
CA THR A 13 1.58 4.33 8.73
C THR A 13 1.93 5.65 8.05
N ALA A 14 2.84 6.45 8.61
CA ALA A 14 3.27 7.72 8.04
C ALA A 14 4.78 7.71 7.80
N PHE A 15 5.17 8.09 6.59
CA PHE A 15 6.53 8.03 6.09
C PHE A 15 6.88 9.28 5.30
N ARG A 16 8.16 9.64 5.31
CA ARG A 16 8.70 10.69 4.44
C ARG A 16 9.13 10.11 3.09
N PRO A 17 9.19 10.93 2.04
CA PRO A 17 9.78 10.51 0.77
C PRO A 17 11.21 10.01 0.97
N GLY A 18 11.60 8.97 0.23
CA GLY A 18 12.90 8.32 0.37
C GLY A 18 13.04 7.38 1.58
N GLU A 19 12.11 7.39 2.54
CA GLU A 19 12.13 6.44 3.66
C GLU A 19 11.85 5.01 3.19
N GLU A 20 12.29 4.05 4.01
CA GLU A 20 12.04 2.64 3.79
C GLU A 20 10.81 2.19 4.60
N VAL A 21 9.83 1.61 3.91
CA VAL A 21 8.69 0.95 4.55
C VAL A 21 9.02 -0.52 4.70
N ARG A 22 8.89 -1.03 5.93
CA ARG A 22 9.10 -2.43 6.27
C ARG A 22 7.83 -3.02 6.85
N GLY A 23 7.64 -4.30 6.61
CA GLY A 23 6.51 -5.00 7.16
C GLY A 23 6.54 -6.49 6.90
N THR A 24 5.41 -7.12 7.21
CA THR A 24 5.17 -8.52 6.98
C THR A 24 3.89 -8.69 6.17
N ALA A 25 3.98 -9.46 5.09
CA ALA A 25 2.83 -10.05 4.42
C ALA A 25 2.57 -11.44 5.01
N SER A 26 1.32 -11.72 5.40
CA SER A 26 0.90 -13.04 5.88
C SER A 26 -0.37 -13.48 5.19
N TRP A 27 -0.49 -14.78 4.94
CA TRP A 27 -1.68 -15.35 4.34
C TRP A 27 -1.97 -16.75 4.88
N SER A 28 -3.24 -17.11 4.83
CA SER A 28 -3.74 -18.46 5.06
C SER A 28 -4.84 -18.72 4.05
N LEU A 29 -4.56 -19.55 3.05
CA LEU A 29 -5.45 -19.84 1.92
C LEU A 29 -5.99 -21.27 2.01
N GLU A 30 -7.10 -21.54 1.33
CA GLU A 30 -7.68 -22.90 1.28
C GLU A 30 -6.88 -23.84 0.37
N GLU A 31 -6.18 -23.29 -0.63
CA GLU A 31 -5.29 -24.04 -1.53
C GLU A 31 -3.95 -23.31 -1.65
N PRO A 32 -2.84 -24.03 -1.93
CA PRO A 32 -1.55 -23.40 -2.18
C PRO A 32 -1.63 -22.42 -3.36
N PRO A 33 -1.21 -21.16 -3.19
CA PRO A 33 -1.20 -20.20 -4.29
C PRO A 33 -0.10 -20.55 -5.29
N LYS A 34 -0.33 -20.23 -6.57
CA LYS A 34 0.68 -20.33 -7.63
C LYS A 34 1.76 -19.26 -7.47
N ALA A 35 1.35 -18.07 -7.04
CA ALA A 35 2.23 -16.95 -6.80
C ALA A 35 1.63 -16.05 -5.71
N VAL A 36 2.51 -15.42 -4.94
CA VAL A 36 2.15 -14.33 -4.03
C VAL A 36 3.08 -13.17 -4.31
N GLU A 37 2.52 -11.97 -4.39
CA GLU A 37 3.25 -10.74 -4.65
C GLU A 37 2.93 -9.72 -3.57
N VAL A 38 3.91 -8.90 -3.23
CA VAL A 38 3.70 -7.68 -2.44
C VAL A 38 3.92 -6.48 -3.35
N ARG A 39 3.00 -5.54 -3.37
CA ARG A 39 3.01 -4.39 -4.27
C ARG A 39 2.93 -3.10 -3.48
N LEU A 40 3.80 -2.15 -3.81
CA LEU A 40 3.68 -0.75 -3.40
C LEU A 40 3.02 0.01 -4.55
N TYR A 41 1.92 0.69 -4.25
CA TYR A 41 1.17 1.42 -5.26
C TYR A 41 0.50 2.66 -4.67
N TRP A 42 0.13 3.57 -5.55
CA TRP A 42 -0.77 4.67 -5.22
C TRP A 42 -1.98 4.65 -6.13
N HIS A 43 -3.06 5.24 -5.66
CA HIS A 43 -4.24 5.47 -6.46
C HIS A 43 -4.90 6.80 -6.12
N THR A 44 -5.61 7.37 -7.07
CA THR A 44 -6.48 8.52 -6.83
C THR A 44 -7.90 8.06 -6.56
N GLN A 45 -8.60 8.81 -5.70
CA GLN A 45 -10.01 8.61 -5.40
C GLN A 45 -10.71 9.96 -5.37
N GLY A 46 -11.93 10.05 -5.90
CA GLY A 46 -12.69 11.30 -5.87
C GLY A 46 -13.76 11.37 -6.96
N LYS A 47 -14.15 12.61 -7.31
CA LYS A 47 -15.13 12.90 -8.37
C LYS A 47 -14.54 12.87 -9.80
N GLY A 48 -13.21 12.77 -9.92
CA GLY A 48 -12.49 12.69 -11.19
C GLY A 48 -12.17 11.25 -11.58
N ASP A 49 -11.26 11.11 -12.55
CA ASP A 49 -10.74 9.82 -12.99
C ASP A 49 -9.92 9.15 -11.88
N GLN A 50 -10.05 7.83 -11.80
CA GLN A 50 -9.26 7.01 -10.88
C GLN A 50 -8.00 6.53 -11.60
N ASP A 51 -6.86 7.02 -11.15
CA ASP A 51 -5.54 6.57 -11.56
C ASP A 51 -5.04 5.55 -10.56
N VAL A 52 -4.35 4.52 -11.06
CA VAL A 52 -3.65 3.53 -10.23
C VAL A 52 -2.29 3.32 -10.84
N GLU A 53 -1.24 3.40 -10.03
CA GLU A 53 0.12 3.11 -10.46
C GLU A 53 0.80 2.20 -9.43
N VAL A 54 1.26 1.04 -9.91
CA VAL A 54 2.12 0.13 -9.15
C VAL A 54 3.55 0.60 -9.33
N VAL A 55 4.15 1.04 -8.24
CA VAL A 55 5.50 1.61 -8.21
C VAL A 55 6.55 0.52 -8.11
N GLU A 56 6.30 -0.50 -7.27
CA GLU A 56 7.21 -1.61 -7.08
C GLU A 56 6.46 -2.89 -6.75
N THR A 57 6.95 -4.02 -7.27
CA THR A 57 6.41 -5.36 -7.02
C THR A 57 7.53 -6.29 -6.58
N THR A 58 7.32 -6.98 -5.47
CA THR A 58 8.18 -8.09 -5.01
C THR A 58 7.41 -9.40 -5.12
N VAL A 59 7.91 -10.32 -5.93
CA VAL A 59 7.38 -11.69 -6.04
C VAL A 59 7.96 -12.56 -4.92
N LEU A 60 7.10 -13.27 -4.19
CA LEU A 60 7.51 -14.18 -3.11
C LEU A 60 7.65 -15.61 -3.66
N PRO A 61 8.87 -16.18 -3.71
CA PRO A 61 9.10 -17.49 -4.33
C PRO A 61 8.62 -18.63 -3.45
N GLY A 62 8.01 -19.64 -4.07
CA GLY A 62 7.56 -20.87 -3.41
C GLY A 62 6.59 -20.63 -2.24
N PRO A 63 5.48 -19.88 -2.44
CA PRO A 63 4.57 -19.55 -1.36
C PRO A 63 3.82 -20.80 -0.86
N GLY A 64 3.83 -21.01 0.45
CA GLY A 64 3.01 -22.05 1.09
C GLY A 64 1.53 -21.69 1.08
N GLN A 65 0.68 -22.65 1.42
CA GLN A 65 -0.76 -22.41 1.67
C GLN A 65 -0.98 -21.41 2.82
N MET A 66 -0.18 -21.54 3.89
CA MET A 66 -0.08 -20.59 4.99
C MET A 66 1.38 -20.22 5.16
N ASP A 67 1.70 -18.94 5.08
CA ASP A 67 3.08 -18.46 5.12
C ASP A 67 3.09 -16.99 5.58
N ARG A 68 4.28 -16.52 5.97
CA ARG A 68 4.54 -15.20 6.48
C ARG A 68 5.90 -14.73 5.96
N ARG A 69 5.94 -13.62 5.21
CA ARG A 69 7.17 -13.09 4.59
C ARG A 69 7.37 -11.62 4.89
N GLU A 70 8.60 -11.27 5.18
CA GLU A 70 9.02 -9.89 5.33
C GLU A 70 9.19 -9.22 3.96
N PHE A 71 8.88 -7.92 3.90
CA PHE A 71 9.12 -7.09 2.73
C PHE A 71 9.74 -5.76 3.13
N ARG A 72 10.36 -5.10 2.15
CA ARG A 72 10.86 -3.73 2.26
C ARG A 72 10.67 -3.01 0.94
N PHE A 73 10.28 -1.74 0.99
CA PHE A 73 10.21 -0.85 -0.16
C PHE A 73 10.85 0.49 0.19
N ARG A 74 11.56 1.08 -0.78
CA ARG A 74 12.02 2.46 -0.65
C ARG A 74 11.02 3.38 -1.34
N LEU A 75 10.44 4.32 -0.59
CA LEU A 75 9.46 5.24 -1.14
C LEU A 75 10.12 6.20 -2.13
N PRO A 76 9.49 6.47 -3.29
CA PRO A 76 10.00 7.48 -4.20
C PRO A 76 9.83 8.90 -3.61
N GLU A 77 10.45 9.88 -4.27
CA GLU A 77 10.32 11.29 -3.93
C GLU A 77 8.90 11.85 -4.15
N GLY A 78 8.03 11.11 -4.83
CA GLY A 78 6.64 11.47 -5.04
C GLY A 78 5.89 10.41 -5.86
N PRO A 79 4.56 10.59 -6.02
CA PRO A 79 3.75 11.70 -5.52
C PRO A 79 3.50 11.65 -4.00
N TYR A 80 3.10 12.78 -3.39
CA TYR A 80 2.73 12.83 -1.97
C TYR A 80 1.27 12.44 -1.75
N SER A 81 0.98 11.81 -0.61
CA SER A 81 -0.37 11.66 -0.10
C SER A 81 -0.99 13.04 0.11
N PHE A 82 -2.16 13.25 -0.48
CA PHE A 82 -2.91 14.48 -0.29
C PHE A 82 -4.41 14.19 -0.26
N SER A 83 -5.14 14.99 0.52
CA SER A 83 -6.60 14.95 0.59
C SER A 83 -7.17 16.30 0.20
N GLY A 84 -7.98 16.28 -0.84
CA GLY A 84 -8.74 17.43 -1.33
C GLY A 84 -10.23 17.13 -1.34
N LYS A 85 -11.04 18.18 -1.49
CA LYS A 85 -12.50 18.04 -1.58
C LYS A 85 -12.96 17.24 -2.81
N LEU A 86 -12.17 17.26 -3.88
CA LEU A 86 -12.53 16.67 -5.17
C LEU A 86 -11.76 15.39 -5.48
N ILE A 87 -10.51 15.29 -5.03
CA ILE A 87 -9.61 14.19 -5.29
C ILE A 87 -8.63 14.03 -4.12
N SER A 88 -8.30 12.78 -3.81
CA SER A 88 -7.25 12.40 -2.87
C SER A 88 -6.31 11.41 -3.57
N LEU A 89 -5.03 11.43 -3.17
CA LEU A 89 -4.04 10.43 -3.56
C LEU A 89 -3.63 9.61 -2.35
N LEU A 90 -3.88 8.30 -2.45
CA LEU A 90 -3.72 7.35 -1.36
C LEU A 90 -2.63 6.35 -1.72
N TRP A 91 -1.67 6.18 -0.81
CA TRP A 91 -0.65 5.15 -0.93
C TRP A 91 -1.06 3.90 -0.17
N ALA A 92 -0.71 2.74 -0.71
CA ALA A 92 -0.97 1.47 -0.07
C ALA A 92 0.09 0.43 -0.42
N ILE A 93 0.20 -0.54 0.48
CA ILE A 93 0.92 -1.79 0.25
C ILE A 93 -0.11 -2.91 0.25
N GLU A 94 -0.08 -3.76 -0.77
CA GLU A 94 -0.94 -4.94 -0.83
C GLU A 94 -0.15 -6.22 -0.99
N VAL A 95 -0.64 -7.29 -0.39
CA VAL A 95 -0.25 -8.66 -0.71
C VAL A 95 -1.36 -9.28 -1.56
N VAL A 96 -1.00 -9.88 -2.69
CA VAL A 96 -1.93 -10.47 -3.66
C VAL A 96 -1.54 -11.93 -3.90
N ALA A 97 -2.52 -12.84 -3.89
CA ALA A 97 -2.31 -14.25 -4.20
C ALA A 97 -3.00 -14.64 -5.52
N SER A 98 -2.34 -15.48 -6.32
CA SER A 98 -2.86 -16.02 -7.59
C SER A 98 -3.00 -17.54 -7.55
N PRO A 99 -3.99 -18.14 -8.24
CA PRO A 99 -5.03 -17.49 -9.06
C PRO A 99 -6.12 -16.82 -8.21
N GLY A 100 -6.58 -15.64 -8.63
CA GLY A 100 -7.66 -14.88 -7.97
C GLY A 100 -7.31 -13.40 -7.73
N ASP A 101 -8.29 -12.63 -7.27
CA ASP A 101 -8.15 -11.20 -6.93
C ASP A 101 -8.11 -10.96 -5.41
N MET A 102 -7.68 -11.99 -4.66
CA MET A 102 -7.58 -11.91 -3.21
C MET A 102 -6.40 -11.03 -2.80
N ALA A 103 -6.68 -9.96 -2.07
CA ALA A 103 -5.67 -9.03 -1.59
C ALA A 103 -5.89 -8.64 -0.13
N GLY A 104 -4.78 -8.55 0.61
CA GLY A 104 -4.70 -7.89 1.91
C GLY A 104 -4.00 -6.54 1.75
N ARG A 105 -4.49 -5.47 2.40
CA ARG A 105 -4.00 -4.10 2.16
C ARG A 105 -3.70 -3.35 3.45
N ALA A 106 -2.63 -2.56 3.44
CA ALA A 106 -2.33 -1.56 4.46
C ALA A 106 -2.11 -0.19 3.80
N GLY A 107 -2.90 0.80 4.20
CA GLY A 107 -2.73 2.18 3.76
C GLY A 107 -1.57 2.87 4.46
N ILE A 108 -0.84 3.71 3.72
CA ILE A 108 0.22 4.57 4.26
C ILE A 108 0.06 6.00 3.79
N VAL A 109 0.68 6.92 4.52
CA VAL A 109 0.79 8.35 4.19
C VAL A 109 2.24 8.63 3.82
N VAL A 110 2.46 9.12 2.60
CA VAL A 110 3.77 9.56 2.11
C VAL A 110 3.77 11.08 2.01
N SER A 111 4.52 11.75 2.88
CA SER A 111 4.57 13.22 2.90
C SER A 111 5.80 13.75 3.63
N PRO A 112 6.35 14.92 3.26
CA PRO A 112 7.48 15.52 3.98
C PRO A 112 7.19 15.80 5.46
N SER A 113 5.92 16.02 5.81
CA SER A 113 5.45 16.35 7.16
C SER A 113 4.99 15.13 7.98
N GLY A 114 4.91 13.94 7.37
CA GLY A 114 4.28 12.76 8.00
C GLY A 114 2.76 12.90 8.17
N ARG A 115 2.13 13.89 7.52
CA ARG A 115 0.68 14.08 7.47
C ARG A 115 0.28 14.35 6.03
N GLU A 116 -0.87 13.82 5.65
CA GLU A 116 -1.45 14.07 4.33
C GLU A 116 -1.56 15.57 4.04
N VAL A 117 -1.18 15.98 2.83
CA VAL A 117 -1.27 17.39 2.41
C VAL A 117 -2.74 17.73 2.16
N VAL A 118 -3.30 18.68 2.90
CA VAL A 118 -4.69 19.11 2.71
C VAL A 118 -4.74 20.23 1.67
N ILE A 119 -5.44 19.99 0.56
CA ILE A 119 -5.62 21.00 -0.50
C ILE A 119 -6.98 21.69 -0.31
N GLY A 120 -6.97 22.99 -0.01
CA GLY A 120 -8.16 23.85 -0.05
C GLY A 120 -8.66 24.45 1.27
N ARG A 121 -7.79 24.87 2.20
CA ARG A 121 -8.24 25.76 3.28
C ARG A 121 -8.57 27.14 2.67
N PRO A 122 -9.82 27.65 2.73
CA PRO A 122 -10.04 29.05 2.45
C PRO A 122 -9.32 29.85 3.54
N GLU A 123 -8.52 30.83 3.14
CA GLU A 123 -8.10 31.90 4.04
C GLU A 123 -9.37 32.52 4.62
N GLY A 124 -9.45 32.61 5.94
CA GLY A 124 -10.52 33.35 6.59
C GLY A 124 -10.40 34.82 6.20
N SER A 125 -11.46 35.36 5.58
CA SER A 125 -11.74 36.80 5.55
C SER A 125 -12.47 37.21 6.82
#